data_AF-A0A3L8GKQ7-F1
#
_entry.id   AF-A0A3L8GKQ7-F1
#
_cell.length_a   1.000
_cell.length_b   1.000
_cell.length_c   1.000
_cell.angle_alpha   90.00
_cell.angle_beta   90.00
_cell.angle_gamma   90.00
#
_symmetry.space_group_name_H-M   'P 1'
#
loop_
_entity.id
_entity.type
_entity.pdbx_description
1 polymer ?
#
loop_
_entity_poly.entity_id
_entity_poly.type
_entity_poly.pdbx_seq_one_letter_code
_entity_poly.pdbx_strand_id
1 'polypeptide(L)'
;MLDKPSKNSPRDNLQNHLKACQAPLKSYLIKATFLTVIFVSLIGHFFSQVPLSLRGIGFIVLGLLILLALGFSSHRTDLYRDLQLSIVQYQHDKIDFFKTYGDKQEDVIDDIRLIYETDNTVTVQFIYQGQPSQFSLSKRDLPQSYANQQLVVIARCQMIVKEHLAAYLPLFETRDLAQEYQTILKRPRVTDGFLSENDILQLSEAPDKPIVSFQLALITQPKESETSK
;
A
#
# COMPACT_ATOMS: atom_id res chain seq x y z
N MET A 1 -17.29 -18.07 -16.68
CA MET A 1 -17.43 -18.74 -15.37
C MET A 1 -16.34 -18.19 -14.48
N LEU A 2 -16.66 -17.37 -13.47
CA LEU A 2 -15.65 -17.01 -12.47
C LEU A 2 -15.38 -18.25 -11.63
N ASP A 3 -14.13 -18.70 -11.63
CA ASP A 3 -13.68 -19.74 -10.71
C ASP A 3 -13.95 -19.30 -9.28
N LYS A 4 -14.36 -20.27 -8.45
CA LYS A 4 -14.61 -20.06 -7.02
C LYS A 4 -13.44 -19.26 -6.42
N PRO A 5 -13.72 -18.25 -5.57
CA PRO A 5 -12.66 -17.49 -4.95
C PRO A 5 -11.72 -18.45 -4.22
N SER A 6 -10.42 -18.28 -4.50
CA SER A 6 -9.33 -18.82 -3.69
C SER A 6 -9.71 -18.73 -2.20
N LYS A 7 -9.33 -19.74 -1.43
CA LYS A 7 -9.74 -19.95 -0.04
C LYS A 7 -9.50 -18.74 0.89
N ASN A 8 -8.71 -17.76 0.46
CA ASN A 8 -8.64 -16.43 1.05
C ASN A 8 -8.77 -15.37 -0.05
N SER A 9 -9.80 -14.54 -0.01
CA SER A 9 -9.90 -13.36 -0.88
C SER A 9 -8.83 -12.31 -0.50
N PRO A 10 -8.47 -11.36 -1.38
CA PRO A 10 -7.56 -10.25 -1.05
C PRO A 10 -8.01 -9.49 0.21
N ARG A 11 -9.32 -9.24 0.32
CA ARG A 11 -9.97 -8.68 1.50
C ARG A 11 -9.79 -9.53 2.76
N ASP A 12 -10.01 -10.84 2.69
CA ASP A 12 -9.87 -11.72 3.86
C ASP A 12 -8.42 -11.78 4.36
N ASN A 13 -7.46 -11.82 3.43
CA ASN A 13 -6.03 -11.74 3.77
C ASN A 13 -5.70 -10.45 4.49
N LEU A 14 -6.18 -9.31 3.98
CA LEU A 14 -5.96 -8.01 4.60
C LEU A 14 -6.63 -7.91 5.98
N GLN A 15 -7.88 -8.39 6.11
CA GLN A 15 -8.59 -8.45 7.39
C GLN A 15 -7.85 -9.29 8.44
N ASN A 16 -7.25 -10.42 8.03
CA ASN A 16 -6.50 -11.27 8.95
C ASN A 16 -5.23 -10.57 9.48
N HIS A 17 -4.50 -9.86 8.63
CA HIS A 17 -3.33 -9.08 9.07
C HIS A 17 -3.73 -7.92 9.99
N LEU A 18 -4.85 -7.24 9.72
CA LEU A 18 -5.38 -6.20 10.61
C LEU A 18 -5.72 -6.73 11.99
N LYS A 19 -6.44 -7.86 12.06
CA LYS A 19 -6.77 -8.51 13.33
C LYS A 19 -5.52 -8.90 14.12
N ALA A 20 -4.47 -9.37 13.44
CA ALA A 20 -3.20 -9.69 14.06
C ALA A 20 -2.52 -8.45 14.68
N CYS A 21 -2.60 -7.29 14.01
CA CYS A 21 -2.07 -6.02 14.51
C CYS A 21 -2.88 -5.40 15.68
N GLN A 22 -4.18 -5.68 15.78
CA GLN A 22 -5.01 -5.16 16.88
C GLN A 22 -4.71 -5.82 18.22
N ALA A 23 -4.49 -7.14 18.23
CA ALA A 23 -4.26 -7.96 19.41
C ALA A 23 -2.90 -8.71 19.39
N PRO A 24 -1.76 -8.00 19.24
CA PRO A 24 -0.45 -8.63 19.09
C PRO A 24 -0.07 -9.47 20.31
N LEU A 25 -0.60 -9.13 21.48
CA LEU A 25 -0.38 -9.85 22.74
C LEU A 25 -0.93 -11.27 22.73
N LYS A 26 -2.08 -11.55 22.11
CA LYS A 26 -2.64 -12.92 22.12
C LYS A 26 -1.80 -13.89 21.30
N SER A 27 -1.38 -13.47 20.11
CA SER A 27 -0.49 -14.24 19.24
C SER A 27 0.91 -14.39 19.85
N TYR A 28 1.47 -13.29 20.37
CA TYR A 28 2.78 -13.30 21.00
C TYR A 28 2.81 -14.16 22.27
N LEU A 29 1.81 -14.06 23.15
CA LEU A 29 1.75 -14.85 24.37
C LEU A 29 1.85 -16.34 24.06
N ILE A 30 1.11 -16.85 23.08
CA ILE A 30 1.17 -18.28 22.72
C ILE A 30 2.58 -18.67 22.26
N LYS A 31 3.18 -17.90 21.33
CA LYS A 31 4.53 -18.16 20.82
C LYS A 31 5.60 -18.04 21.90
N ALA A 32 5.50 -17.01 22.75
CA ALA A 32 6.41 -16.76 23.86
C ALA A 32 6.28 -17.82 24.95
N THR A 33 5.07 -18.29 25.26
CA THR A 33 4.85 -19.37 26.24
C THR A 33 5.50 -20.66 25.74
N PHE A 34 5.30 -20.99 24.46
CA PHE A 34 5.94 -22.16 23.83
C PHE A 34 7.48 -22.06 23.86
N LEU A 35 8.04 -20.89 23.49
CA LEU A 35 9.48 -20.65 23.54
C LEU A 35 10.02 -20.74 24.98
N THR A 36 9.28 -20.21 25.95
CA THR A 36 9.65 -20.22 27.37
C THR A 36 9.65 -21.65 27.91
N VAL A 37 8.67 -22.48 27.55
CA VAL A 37 8.65 -23.90 27.93
C VAL A 37 9.87 -24.64 27.38
N ILE A 38 10.21 -24.43 26.10
CA ILE A 38 11.41 -25.02 25.49
C ILE A 38 12.68 -24.54 26.21
N PHE A 39 12.79 -23.24 26.46
CA PHE A 39 13.94 -22.64 27.12
C PHE A 39 14.11 -23.13 28.55
N VAL A 40 13.04 -23.16 29.35
CA VAL A 40 13.02 -23.70 30.71
C VAL A 40 13.36 -25.19 30.72
N SER A 41 12.90 -25.97 29.73
CA SER A 41 13.25 -27.39 29.62
C SER A 41 14.74 -27.60 29.33
N LEU A 42 15.33 -26.81 28.43
CA LEU A 42 16.77 -26.85 28.11
C LEU A 42 17.63 -26.43 29.30
N ILE A 43 17.24 -25.34 29.96
CA ILE A 43 17.87 -24.82 31.17
C ILE A 43 17.77 -25.82 32.32
N GLY A 44 16.59 -26.37 32.56
CA GLY A 44 16.35 -27.36 33.62
C GLY A 44 17.15 -28.63 33.40
N HIS A 45 17.28 -29.09 32.15
CA HIS A 45 18.15 -30.21 31.81
C HIS A 45 19.62 -29.90 32.10
N PHE A 46 20.11 -28.74 31.68
CA PHE A 46 21.50 -28.32 31.90
C PHE A 46 21.82 -28.15 33.40
N PHE A 47 20.91 -27.56 34.18
CA PHE A 47 21.10 -27.30 35.61
C PHE A 47 20.80 -28.50 36.52
N SER A 48 20.15 -29.55 36.03
CA SER A 48 20.12 -30.84 36.75
C SER A 48 21.52 -31.40 37.03
N GLN A 49 22.54 -30.89 36.33
CA GLN A 49 23.94 -31.27 36.45
C GLN A 49 24.79 -30.30 37.28
N VAL A 50 24.25 -29.15 37.75
CA VAL A 50 25.01 -28.11 38.46
C VAL A 50 24.21 -27.52 39.63
N PRO A 51 24.71 -27.51 40.88
CA PRO A 51 24.00 -26.89 42.00
C PRO A 51 23.95 -25.36 41.85
N LEU A 52 22.74 -24.81 41.69
CA LEU A 52 22.53 -23.38 41.44
C LEU A 52 22.34 -22.57 42.73
N SER A 53 23.04 -21.43 42.82
CA SER A 53 22.79 -20.43 43.85
C SER A 53 21.56 -19.57 43.53
N LEU A 54 20.90 -19.02 44.55
CA LEU A 54 19.75 -18.10 44.41
C LEU A 54 20.04 -16.91 43.48
N ARG A 55 21.30 -16.45 43.43
CA ARG A 55 21.75 -15.37 42.55
C ARG A 55 21.70 -15.76 41.07
N GLY A 56 22.04 -17.02 40.75
CA GLY A 56 21.95 -17.56 39.39
C GLY A 56 20.52 -17.60 38.85
N ILE A 57 19.55 -17.94 39.72
CA ILE A 57 18.12 -17.91 39.39
C ILE A 57 17.68 -16.48 39.05
N GLY A 58 18.12 -15.48 39.83
CA GLY A 58 17.82 -14.07 39.57
C GLY A 58 18.29 -13.58 38.19
N PHE A 59 19.51 -13.94 37.78
CA PHE A 59 20.03 -13.57 36.45
C PHE A 59 19.28 -14.26 35.30
N ILE A 60 18.85 -15.50 35.46
CA ILE A 60 18.06 -16.23 34.45
C ILE A 60 16.69 -15.57 34.26
N VAL A 61 16.00 -15.22 35.35
CA VAL A 61 14.70 -14.54 35.29
C VAL A 61 14.85 -13.16 34.63
N LEU A 62 15.89 -12.40 34.98
CA LEU A 62 16.15 -11.10 34.36
C LEU A 62 16.47 -11.23 32.87
N GLY A 63 17.28 -12.22 32.47
CA GLY A 63 17.59 -12.51 31.07
C GLY A 63 16.33 -12.89 30.28
N LEU A 64 15.45 -13.70 30.87
CA LEU A 64 14.16 -14.06 30.27
C LEU A 64 13.26 -12.83 30.06
N LEU A 65 13.19 -11.91 31.04
CA LEU A 65 12.42 -10.67 30.94
C LEU A 65 12.95 -9.76 29.81
N ILE A 66 14.27 -9.65 29.67
CA ILE A 66 14.89 -8.87 28.59
C ILE A 66 14.60 -9.50 27.22
N LEU A 67 14.75 -10.83 27.10
CA LEU A 67 14.42 -11.55 25.86
C LEU A 67 12.93 -11.42 25.49
N LEU A 68 12.03 -11.49 26.47
CA LEU A 68 10.60 -11.29 26.26
C LEU A 68 10.28 -9.86 25.80
N ALA A 69 10.96 -8.85 26.34
CA ALA A 69 10.79 -7.46 25.95
C ALA A 69 11.28 -7.20 24.51
N LEU A 70 12.47 -7.71 24.16
CA LEU A 70 13.03 -7.57 22.81
C LEU A 70 12.23 -8.37 21.76
N GLY A 71 11.83 -9.60 22.10
CA GLY A 71 11.02 -10.45 21.22
C GLY A 71 9.64 -9.85 20.93
N PHE A 72 9.04 -9.16 21.89
CA PHE A 72 7.73 -8.51 21.70
C PHE A 72 7.83 -7.33 20.76
N SER A 73 8.91 -6.54 20.88
CA SER A 73 9.19 -5.44 19.96
C SER A 73 9.39 -5.95 18.54
N SER A 74 10.23 -6.97 18.35
CA SER A 74 10.49 -7.58 17.04
C SER A 74 9.21 -8.15 16.42
N HIS A 75 8.43 -8.91 17.19
CA HIS A 75 7.19 -9.52 16.68
C HIS A 75 6.17 -8.47 16.24
N ARG A 76 6.07 -7.36 16.98
CA ARG A 76 5.24 -6.23 16.55
C ARG A 76 5.75 -5.70 15.21
N THR A 77 7.03 -5.38 15.08
CA THR A 77 7.61 -4.88 13.83
C THR A 77 7.29 -5.79 12.64
N ASP A 78 7.41 -7.11 12.81
CA ASP A 78 7.09 -8.08 11.76
C ASP A 78 5.61 -8.02 11.37
N LEU A 79 4.68 -7.95 12.34
CA LEU A 79 3.24 -7.84 12.06
C LEU A 79 2.90 -6.57 11.24
N TYR A 80 3.53 -5.43 11.55
CA TYR A 80 3.29 -4.19 10.81
C TYR A 80 3.89 -4.23 9.40
N ARG A 81 5.05 -4.89 9.24
CA ARG A 81 5.64 -5.14 7.92
C ARG A 81 4.75 -6.05 7.07
N ASP A 82 4.23 -7.13 7.65
CA ASP A 82 3.32 -8.04 6.96
C ASP A 82 2.02 -7.33 6.54
N LEU A 83 1.50 -6.45 7.40
CA LEU A 83 0.36 -5.61 7.06
C LEU A 83 0.68 -4.67 5.88
N GLN A 84 1.84 -4.01 5.87
CA GLN A 84 2.26 -3.14 4.76
C GLN A 84 2.34 -3.91 3.44
N LEU A 85 2.95 -5.09 3.45
CA LEU A 85 3.02 -5.97 2.27
C LEU A 85 1.61 -6.39 1.81
N SER A 86 0.72 -6.73 2.74
CA SER A 86 -0.66 -7.10 2.43
C SER A 86 -1.44 -5.93 1.82
N ILE A 87 -1.19 -4.69 2.24
CA ILE A 87 -1.81 -3.49 1.67
C ILE A 87 -1.33 -3.27 0.24
N VAL A 88 -0.02 -3.39 -0.01
CA VAL A 88 0.57 -3.26 -1.34
C VAL A 88 0.00 -4.33 -2.27
N GLN A 89 -0.05 -5.59 -1.82
CA GLN A 89 -0.62 -6.68 -2.59
C GLN A 89 -2.10 -6.43 -2.90
N TYR A 90 -2.87 -5.98 -1.91
CA TYR A 90 -4.28 -5.65 -2.09
C TYR A 90 -4.51 -4.56 -3.16
N GLN A 91 -3.70 -3.49 -3.16
CA GLN A 91 -3.80 -2.45 -4.19
C GLN A 91 -3.39 -2.98 -5.57
N HIS A 92 -2.40 -3.87 -5.64
CA HIS A 92 -2.01 -4.52 -6.88
C HIS A 92 -3.13 -5.38 -7.46
N ASP A 93 -3.73 -6.25 -6.63
CA ASP A 93 -4.85 -7.11 -7.00
C ASP A 93 -6.06 -6.28 -7.46
N LYS A 94 -6.32 -5.16 -6.78
CA LYS A 94 -7.36 -4.19 -7.17
C LYS A 94 -7.07 -3.62 -8.56
N ILE A 95 -5.88 -3.10 -8.80
CA ILE A 95 -5.47 -2.55 -10.10
C ILE A 95 -5.60 -3.61 -11.21
N ASP A 96 -5.18 -4.84 -10.95
CA ASP A 96 -5.27 -5.92 -11.94
C ASP A 96 -6.72 -6.33 -12.23
N PHE A 97 -7.61 -6.26 -11.25
CA PHE A 97 -9.05 -6.41 -11.48
C PHE A 97 -9.56 -5.32 -12.43
N PHE A 98 -9.23 -4.05 -12.20
CA PHE A 98 -9.61 -2.94 -13.09
C PHE A 98 -9.02 -3.08 -14.50
N LYS A 99 -7.78 -3.55 -14.65
CA LYS A 99 -7.19 -3.82 -15.98
C LYS A 99 -7.95 -4.90 -16.75
N THR A 100 -8.50 -5.89 -16.04
CA THR A 100 -9.14 -7.08 -16.62
C THR A 100 -10.62 -6.85 -16.92
N TYR A 101 -11.34 -6.19 -16.01
CA TYR A 101 -12.80 -6.08 -16.01
C TYR A 101 -13.32 -4.64 -16.05
N GLY A 102 -12.42 -3.66 -15.98
CA GLY A 102 -12.78 -2.24 -16.03
C GLY A 102 -13.07 -1.80 -17.46
N ASP A 103 -14.08 -0.93 -17.60
CA ASP A 103 -14.26 -0.17 -18.82
C ASP A 103 -13.15 0.88 -18.93
N LYS A 104 -12.64 1.05 -20.14
CA LYS A 104 -11.53 1.95 -20.42
C LYS A 104 -12.06 3.14 -21.20
N GLN A 105 -12.09 4.29 -20.53
CA GLN A 105 -12.34 5.57 -21.19
C GLN A 105 -11.05 6.36 -21.25
N GLU A 106 -10.72 6.84 -22.44
CA GLU A 106 -9.60 7.76 -22.65
C GLU A 106 -10.17 9.11 -23.06
N ASP A 107 -9.93 10.13 -22.22
CA ASP A 107 -10.25 11.51 -22.53
C ASP A 107 -8.96 12.23 -22.93
N VAL A 108 -9.01 12.97 -24.04
CA VAL A 108 -7.87 13.77 -24.52
C VAL A 108 -8.07 15.21 -24.08
N ILE A 109 -7.06 15.77 -23.42
CA ILE A 109 -7.02 17.13 -22.90
C ILE A 109 -5.91 17.87 -23.64
N ASP A 110 -6.28 18.84 -24.45
CA ASP A 110 -5.37 19.66 -25.25
C ASP A 110 -5.06 21.02 -24.62
N ASP A 111 -5.97 21.54 -23.79
CA ASP A 111 -5.72 22.72 -22.99
C ASP A 111 -4.83 22.39 -21.78
N ILE A 112 -3.52 22.40 -22.04
CA ILE A 112 -2.49 22.13 -21.05
C ILE A 112 -1.53 23.31 -20.93
N ARG A 113 -1.06 23.56 -19.72
CA ARG A 113 -0.04 24.56 -19.42
C ARG A 113 1.23 23.88 -18.92
N LEU A 114 2.33 24.13 -19.61
CA LEU A 114 3.66 23.64 -19.22
C LEU A 114 4.41 24.75 -18.48
N ILE A 115 4.93 24.41 -17.30
CA ILE A 115 5.76 25.29 -16.47
C ILE A 115 7.13 24.64 -16.35
N TYR A 116 8.12 25.21 -17.02
CA TYR A 116 9.52 24.79 -16.87
C TYR A 116 10.08 25.47 -15.62
N GLU A 117 10.20 24.69 -14.55
CA GLU A 117 10.69 25.19 -13.27
C GLU A 117 12.22 25.39 -13.30
N THR A 118 12.81 25.98 -12.28
CA THR A 118 14.27 26.19 -12.22
C THR A 118 15.02 24.91 -11.90
N ASP A 119 14.42 24.02 -11.11
CA ASP A 119 14.82 22.64 -10.89
C ASP A 119 14.61 21.78 -12.15
N ASN A 120 15.14 20.56 -12.16
CA ASN A 120 15.21 19.72 -13.37
C ASN A 120 13.85 19.07 -13.76
N THR A 121 12.76 19.80 -13.49
CA THR A 121 11.36 19.39 -13.55
C THR A 121 10.57 20.29 -14.51
N VAL A 122 9.48 19.73 -15.04
CA VAL A 122 8.47 20.44 -15.82
C VAL A 122 7.12 20.07 -15.24
N THR A 123 6.36 21.07 -14.81
CA THR A 123 5.02 20.87 -14.27
C THR A 123 3.99 21.03 -15.38
N VAL A 124 3.16 20.02 -15.57
CA VAL A 124 2.03 19.99 -16.51
C VAL A 124 0.76 20.29 -15.73
N GLN A 125 0.09 21.39 -16.03
CA GLN A 125 -1.19 21.77 -15.43
C GLN A 125 -2.32 21.70 -16.46
N PHE A 126 -3.50 21.26 -16.05
CA PHE A 126 -4.67 21.10 -16.91
C PHE A 126 -5.94 21.06 -16.06
N ILE A 127 -7.11 21.16 -16.71
CA ILE A 127 -8.41 20.99 -16.05
C ILE A 127 -8.98 19.64 -16.46
N TYR A 128 -9.34 18.80 -15.49
CA TYR A 128 -10.04 17.54 -15.73
C TYR A 128 -11.34 17.51 -14.94
N GLN A 129 -12.47 17.25 -15.62
CA GLN A 129 -13.80 17.21 -15.02
C GLN A 129 -14.14 18.43 -14.13
N GLY A 130 -13.70 19.62 -14.55
CA GLY A 130 -13.94 20.88 -13.83
C GLY A 130 -13.02 21.12 -12.62
N GLN A 131 -12.03 20.25 -12.36
CA GLN A 131 -11.04 20.46 -11.31
C GLN A 131 -9.62 20.69 -11.87
N PRO A 132 -8.85 21.61 -11.29
CA PRO A 132 -7.45 21.80 -11.64
C PRO A 132 -6.64 20.56 -11.23
N SER A 133 -5.86 20.03 -12.17
CA SER A 133 -5.00 18.87 -12.00
C SER A 133 -3.59 19.19 -12.48
N GLN A 134 -2.60 18.54 -11.88
CA GLN A 134 -1.21 18.70 -12.32
C GLN A 134 -0.35 17.48 -12.00
N PHE A 135 0.71 17.30 -12.79
CA PHE A 135 1.79 16.36 -12.49
C PHE A 135 3.13 16.92 -13.00
N SER A 136 4.23 16.43 -12.42
CA SER A 136 5.58 16.88 -12.78
C SER A 136 6.34 15.78 -13.52
N LEU A 137 7.06 16.17 -14.55
CA LEU A 137 7.95 15.32 -15.35
C LEU A 137 9.39 15.81 -15.24
N SER A 138 10.37 14.98 -15.60
CA SER A 138 11.74 15.48 -15.73
C SER A 138 11.89 16.29 -17.01
N LYS A 139 12.73 17.35 -16.98
CA LYS A 139 13.19 18.04 -18.20
C LYS A 139 13.91 17.12 -19.18
N ARG A 140 14.39 15.95 -18.74
CA ARG A 140 14.95 14.91 -19.63
C ARG A 140 13.87 14.26 -20.49
N ASP A 141 12.69 14.03 -19.91
CA ASP A 141 11.56 13.39 -20.58
C ASP A 141 10.78 14.40 -21.42
N LEU A 142 10.75 15.67 -20.99
CA LEU A 142 10.13 16.77 -21.71
C LEU A 142 11.10 17.98 -21.81
N PRO A 143 12.11 17.90 -22.70
CA PRO A 143 12.98 19.04 -22.96
C PRO A 143 12.22 20.21 -23.58
N GLN A 144 12.75 21.41 -23.40
CA GLN A 144 12.09 22.66 -23.82
C GLN A 144 11.81 22.75 -25.32
N SER A 145 12.47 21.93 -26.15
CA SER A 145 12.18 21.79 -27.58
C SER A 145 10.75 21.27 -27.86
N TYR A 146 10.14 20.54 -26.93
CA TYR A 146 8.75 20.09 -27.03
C TYR A 146 7.73 21.19 -26.76
N ALA A 147 8.13 22.34 -26.20
CA ALA A 147 7.22 23.46 -25.91
C ALA A 147 6.49 23.99 -27.17
N ASN A 148 7.08 23.79 -28.35
CA ASN A 148 6.49 24.22 -29.63
C ASN A 148 5.70 23.10 -30.33
N GLN A 149 5.58 21.93 -29.72
CA GLN A 149 4.86 20.80 -30.31
C GLN A 149 3.46 20.70 -29.71
N GLN A 150 2.52 20.13 -30.48
CA GLN A 150 1.18 19.89 -29.96
C GLN A 150 1.24 18.69 -29.00
N LEU A 151 1.01 18.99 -27.73
CA LEU A 151 1.01 18.06 -26.62
C LEU A 151 -0.41 17.95 -26.07
N VAL A 152 -0.78 16.75 -25.65
CA VAL A 152 -2.05 16.49 -24.96
C VAL A 152 -1.80 15.66 -23.72
N VAL A 153 -2.66 15.83 -22.73
CA VAL A 153 -2.78 14.88 -21.62
C VAL A 153 -3.89 13.89 -21.97
N ILE A 154 -3.52 12.60 -21.97
CA ILE A 154 -4.47 11.49 -22.05
C ILE A 154 -4.84 11.13 -20.61
N ALA A 155 -6.10 11.39 -20.25
CA ALA A 155 -6.68 10.90 -19.02
C ALA A 155 -7.27 9.51 -19.26
N ARG A 156 -6.65 8.49 -18.67
CA ARG A 156 -7.15 7.11 -18.68
C ARG A 156 -7.98 6.88 -17.44
N CYS A 157 -9.28 6.76 -17.64
CA CYS A 157 -10.25 6.41 -16.63
C CYS A 157 -10.56 4.91 -16.73
N GLN A 158 -10.40 4.20 -15.61
CA GLN A 158 -10.82 2.81 -15.47
C GLN A 158 -11.93 2.74 -14.43
N MET A 159 -13.11 2.31 -14.86
CA MET A 159 -14.27 2.15 -13.99
C MET A 159 -14.78 0.72 -14.04
N ILE A 160 -15.23 0.19 -12.91
CA ILE A 160 -15.85 -1.13 -12.86
C ILE A 160 -17.24 -1.04 -13.50
N VAL A 161 -17.46 -1.84 -14.55
CA VAL A 161 -18.78 -1.99 -15.17
C VAL A 161 -19.74 -2.62 -14.15
N LYS A 162 -21.01 -2.17 -14.16
CA LYS A 162 -22.05 -2.69 -13.25
C LYS A 162 -22.12 -4.22 -13.19
N GLU A 163 -21.85 -4.89 -14.32
CA GLU A 163 -21.87 -6.35 -14.45
C GLU A 163 -20.77 -7.05 -13.62
N HIS A 164 -19.62 -6.39 -13.42
CA HIS A 164 -18.50 -6.91 -12.64
C HIS A 164 -18.48 -6.42 -11.19
N LEU A 165 -19.37 -5.48 -10.83
CA LEU A 165 -19.47 -4.94 -9.47
C LEU A 165 -19.77 -6.05 -8.44
N ALA A 166 -20.66 -7.00 -8.77
CA ALA A 166 -21.01 -8.10 -7.89
C ALA A 166 -19.81 -9.04 -7.59
N ALA A 167 -18.85 -9.14 -8.52
CA ALA A 167 -17.61 -9.88 -8.33
C ALA A 167 -16.56 -9.07 -7.57
N TYR A 168 -16.55 -7.74 -7.74
CA TYR A 168 -15.61 -6.84 -7.09
C TYR A 168 -15.87 -6.68 -5.58
N LEU A 169 -17.12 -6.42 -5.19
CA LEU A 169 -17.50 -6.13 -3.81
C LEU A 169 -16.96 -7.16 -2.79
N PRO A 170 -17.15 -8.48 -2.95
CA PRO A 170 -16.64 -9.44 -1.98
C PRO A 170 -15.10 -9.49 -1.89
N LEU A 171 -14.39 -9.05 -2.93
CA LEU A 171 -12.92 -9.11 -3.01
C LEU A 171 -12.24 -7.84 -2.48
N PHE A 172 -12.90 -6.67 -2.59
CA PHE A 172 -12.26 -5.36 -2.39
C PHE A 172 -13.14 -4.32 -1.65
N GLU A 173 -14.34 -4.66 -1.17
CA GLU A 173 -15.10 -3.74 -0.32
C GLU A 173 -14.54 -3.75 1.10
N THR A 174 -14.00 -2.63 1.56
CA THR A 174 -13.27 -2.51 2.84
C THR A 174 -13.85 -1.45 3.76
N ARG A 175 -15.02 -0.86 3.43
CA ARG A 175 -15.68 0.14 4.29
C ARG A 175 -15.95 -0.38 5.70
N ASP A 176 -16.31 -1.65 5.85
CA ASP A 176 -16.53 -2.27 7.16
C ASP A 176 -15.24 -2.41 7.99
N LEU A 177 -14.08 -2.42 7.32
CA LEU A 177 -12.76 -2.47 7.96
C LEU A 177 -12.24 -1.07 8.33
N ALA A 178 -12.85 0.02 7.85
CA ALA A 178 -12.39 1.41 8.09
C ALA A 178 -12.14 1.73 9.57
N GLN A 179 -13.02 1.24 10.46
CA GLN A 179 -12.89 1.41 11.90
C GLN A 179 -11.70 0.63 12.48
N GLU A 180 -11.44 -0.57 11.95
CA GLU A 180 -10.28 -1.39 12.34
C GLU A 180 -8.97 -0.70 11.94
N TYR A 181 -8.91 -0.09 10.76
CA TYR A 181 -7.77 0.71 10.29
C TYR A 181 -7.51 1.95 11.14
N GLN A 182 -8.55 2.76 11.43
CA GLN A 182 -8.39 3.96 12.26
C GLN A 182 -7.86 3.64 13.66
N THR A 183 -8.23 2.48 14.21
CA THR A 183 -7.73 2.03 15.51
C THR A 183 -6.23 1.75 15.50
N ILE A 184 -5.69 1.28 14.36
CA ILE A 184 -4.25 1.06 14.17
C ILE A 184 -3.53 2.42 14.01
N LEU A 185 -4.09 3.36 13.25
CA LEU A 185 -3.52 4.70 13.01
C LEU A 185 -3.33 5.54 14.28
N LYS A 186 -4.22 5.40 15.27
CA LYS A 186 -4.12 6.11 16.56
C LYS A 186 -2.94 5.65 17.44
N ARG A 187 -2.08 4.72 16.99
CA ARG A 187 -0.90 4.21 17.72
C ARG A 187 0.41 4.74 17.09
N PRO A 188 0.75 6.03 17.30
CA PRO A 188 1.81 6.73 16.56
C PRO A 188 3.21 6.14 16.73
N ARG A 189 3.54 5.58 17.91
CA ARG A 189 4.88 5.00 18.17
C ARG A 189 5.23 3.76 17.34
N VAL A 190 4.30 3.22 16.54
CA VAL A 190 4.48 1.96 15.81
C VAL A 190 4.32 2.12 14.30
N THR A 191 3.71 3.22 13.85
CA THR A 191 3.47 3.52 12.44
C THR A 191 4.61 4.31 11.78
N ASP A 192 5.47 4.97 12.56
CA ASP A 192 6.63 5.70 12.06
C ASP A 192 7.54 4.79 11.21
N GLY A 193 7.47 4.97 9.88
CA GLY A 193 8.30 4.29 8.88
C GLY A 193 7.71 3.02 8.26
N PHE A 194 6.57 2.50 8.73
CA PHE A 194 5.98 1.24 8.21
C PHE A 194 4.70 1.45 7.41
N LEU A 195 3.89 2.46 7.73
CA LEU A 195 2.60 2.68 7.05
C LEU A 195 2.41 4.18 6.88
N SER A 196 2.30 4.66 5.64
CA SER A 196 1.91 6.05 5.42
C SER A 196 0.40 6.22 5.64
N GLU A 197 -0.03 7.40 6.09
CA GLU A 197 -1.47 7.71 6.18
C GLU A 197 -2.17 7.55 4.82
N ASN A 198 -1.47 7.84 3.72
CA ASN A 198 -1.98 7.72 2.36
C ASN A 198 -2.25 6.25 1.94
N ASP A 199 -1.34 5.33 2.25
CA ASP A 199 -1.48 3.90 1.89
C ASP A 199 -2.75 3.30 2.51
N ILE A 200 -3.12 3.77 3.70
CA ILE A 200 -4.27 3.29 4.46
C ILE A 200 -5.55 4.05 4.08
N LEU A 201 -5.48 5.35 3.78
CA LEU A 201 -6.65 6.11 3.31
C LEU A 201 -7.15 5.60 1.96
N GLN A 202 -6.26 5.22 1.05
CA GLN A 202 -6.61 4.62 -0.24
C GLN A 202 -7.28 3.24 -0.14
N LEU A 203 -7.18 2.57 1.02
CA LEU A 203 -7.94 1.35 1.29
C LEU A 203 -9.40 1.64 1.65
N SER A 204 -9.73 2.84 2.09
CA SER A 204 -11.12 3.22 2.43
C SER A 204 -11.90 3.80 1.25
N GLU A 205 -11.24 3.96 0.09
CA GLU A 205 -11.86 4.52 -1.08
C GLU A 205 -12.92 3.59 -1.65
N ALA A 206 -14.05 4.21 -1.98
CA ALA A 206 -15.24 3.54 -2.40
C ALA A 206 -15.07 2.77 -3.73
N PRO A 207 -15.75 1.63 -3.90
CA PRO A 207 -15.63 0.73 -5.06
C PRO A 207 -16.04 1.38 -6.40
N ASP A 208 -16.78 2.47 -6.32
CA ASP A 208 -17.45 3.20 -7.40
C ASP A 208 -16.62 4.37 -7.93
N LYS A 209 -15.47 4.67 -7.33
CA LYS A 209 -14.59 5.72 -7.85
C LYS A 209 -13.77 5.20 -9.02
N PRO A 210 -13.78 5.89 -10.18
CA PRO A 210 -12.90 5.55 -11.28
C PRO A 210 -11.44 5.75 -10.87
N ILE A 211 -10.58 4.83 -11.30
CA ILE A 211 -9.13 5.03 -11.24
C ILE A 211 -8.76 5.90 -12.43
N VAL A 212 -8.27 7.11 -12.17
CA VAL A 212 -7.82 8.05 -13.20
C VAL A 212 -6.31 8.14 -13.18
N SER A 213 -5.70 8.00 -14.36
CA SER A 213 -4.27 8.22 -14.56
C SER A 213 -4.04 9.17 -15.73
N PHE A 214 -3.00 9.99 -15.65
CA PHE A 214 -2.69 10.99 -16.66
C PHE A 214 -1.36 10.65 -17.33
N GLN A 215 -1.34 10.74 -18.66
CA GLN A 215 -0.14 10.57 -19.46
C GLN A 215 -0.01 11.73 -20.43
N LEU A 216 1.17 12.36 -20.48
CA LEU A 216 1.48 13.31 -21.54
C LEU A 216 1.80 12.55 -22.83
N ALA A 217 1.19 12.96 -23.93
CA ALA A 217 1.41 12.40 -25.25
C ALA A 217 1.66 13.50 -26.28
N LEU A 218 2.43 13.15 -27.30
CA LEU A 218 2.80 14.01 -28.40
C LEU A 218 1.97 13.68 -29.65
N ILE A 219 1.39 14.68 -30.30
CA ILE A 219 0.49 14.46 -31.46
C ILE A 219 1.20 14.54 -32.82
N THR A 220 2.43 15.07 -32.92
CA THR A 220 3.02 15.53 -34.19
C THR A 220 2.87 14.58 -35.39
N GLN A 221 2.03 15.00 -36.34
CA GLN A 221 2.53 15.16 -37.71
C GLN A 221 3.06 16.60 -37.85
N PRO A 222 4.14 16.82 -38.61
CA PRO A 222 4.64 18.17 -38.85
C PRO A 222 3.55 18.98 -39.56
N LYS A 223 3.29 20.20 -39.07
CA LYS A 223 2.61 21.21 -39.87
C LYS A 223 3.40 21.34 -41.17
N GLU A 224 2.83 20.89 -42.28
CA GLU A 224 3.29 21.33 -43.58
C GLU A 224 3.33 22.85 -43.52
N SER A 225 4.54 23.36 -43.70
CA SER A 225 4.78 24.76 -43.87
C SER A 225 3.99 25.13 -45.11
N GLU A 226 2.93 25.93 -44.98
CA GLU A 226 2.40 26.66 -46.11
C GLU A 226 3.53 27.58 -46.60
N THR A 227 4.37 27.03 -47.47
CA THR A 227 5.29 27.79 -48.28
C THR A 227 4.45 28.65 -49.19
N SER A 228 4.36 29.91 -48.78
CA SER A 228 4.18 31.09 -49.62
C SER A 228 4.47 30.81 -51.10
N LYS A 229 3.46 30.98 -51.95
CA LYS A 229 3.53 31.68 -53.23
C LYS A 229 2.15 32.14 -53.68
#